data_AF-A0A7W0QKV9-F1
#
_entry.id   AF-A0A7W0QKV9-F1
#
_cell.length_a   1.000
_cell.length_b   1.000
_cell.length_c   1.000
_cell.angle_alpha   90.00
_cell.angle_beta   90.00
_cell.angle_gamma   90.00
#
_symmetry.space_group_name_H-M   'P 1'
#
loop_
_entity.id
_entity.type
_entity.pdbx_description
1 polymer ?
#
loop_
_entity_poly.entity_id
_entity_poly.type
_entity_poly.pdbx_seq_one_letter_code
_entity_poly.pdbx_strand_id
1 'polypeptide(L)'
;MDRFNALGRGMQIMLVGAVLLFIDLFFRWQEIEFDLGPLGEQSTGVSAWNNFLGIVLGLLTIALIAWIVLQLAAVDIPLPVSGAMVAAVLGGLILLVAIIKNLADDYSTIWSYVGVVLAAVIAFGAWQVIEAAGGMNTLRSEMPNRTSSSAMDASPPMTSAPPPVVETEAAPHEHAPMTDPEPEALSEPDLAPGEPETAADDEHDHPHEPRNT
;
A
#
# COMPACT_ATOMS: atom_id res chain seq x y z
N MET A 1 10.87 1.64 -17.55
CA MET A 1 9.91 0.58 -17.18
C MET A 1 10.42 -0.32 -16.06
N ASP A 2 11.73 -0.27 -15.78
CA ASP A 2 12.44 -1.20 -14.89
C ASP A 2 11.99 -1.10 -13.44
N ARG A 3 11.63 0.11 -12.98
CA ARG A 3 11.12 0.34 -11.62
C ARG A 3 9.78 -0.36 -11.34
N PHE A 4 8.89 -0.42 -12.32
CA PHE A 4 7.61 -1.12 -12.16
C PHE A 4 7.84 -2.64 -12.12
N ASN A 5 8.73 -3.17 -12.97
CA ASN A 5 9.08 -4.58 -12.98
C ASN A 5 9.84 -5.03 -11.72
N ALA A 6 10.51 -4.10 -11.02
CA ALA A 6 11.14 -4.36 -9.74
C ALA A 6 10.14 -4.55 -8.58
N LEU A 7 8.88 -4.15 -8.75
CA LEU A 7 7.84 -4.42 -7.77
C LEU A 7 7.46 -5.91 -7.78
N GLY A 8 7.21 -6.47 -6.59
CA GLY A 8 6.55 -7.76 -6.48
C GLY A 8 5.20 -7.76 -7.22
N ARG A 9 4.85 -8.89 -7.83
CA ARG A 9 3.61 -9.03 -8.63
C ARG A 9 2.35 -8.58 -7.88
N GLY A 10 2.26 -8.87 -6.59
CA GLY A 10 1.14 -8.41 -5.75
C GLY A 10 1.02 -6.88 -5.73
N MET A 11 2.14 -6.17 -5.57
CA MET A 11 2.17 -4.71 -5.53
C MET A 11 1.86 -4.07 -6.89
N GLN A 12 2.27 -4.70 -8.00
CA GLN A 12 1.87 -4.29 -9.35
C GLN A 12 0.35 -4.39 -9.53
N ILE A 13 -0.26 -5.52 -9.12
CA ILE A 13 -1.71 -5.73 -9.20
C ILE A 13 -2.44 -4.69 -8.34
N MET A 14 -1.97 -4.43 -7.12
CA MET A 14 -2.53 -3.40 -6.25
C MET A 14 -2.47 -2.02 -6.89
N LEU A 15 -1.32 -1.65 -7.49
CA LEU A 15 -1.15 -0.33 -8.11
C LEU A 15 -2.10 -0.15 -9.30
N VAL A 16 -2.14 -1.14 -10.20
CA VAL A 16 -3.03 -1.10 -11.37
C VAL A 16 -4.49 -1.05 -10.92
N GLY A 17 -4.89 -1.92 -9.98
CA GLY A 17 -6.23 -1.93 -9.40
C GLY A 17 -6.60 -0.60 -8.73
N ALA A 18 -5.68 -0.01 -7.96
CA ALA A 18 -5.91 1.26 -7.26
C ALA A 18 -6.04 2.44 -8.22
N VAL A 19 -5.21 2.50 -9.26
CA VAL A 19 -5.31 3.56 -10.29
C VAL A 19 -6.62 3.43 -11.05
N LEU A 20 -7.01 2.21 -11.44
CA LEU A 20 -8.29 1.97 -12.11
C LEU A 20 -9.47 2.31 -11.20
N LEU A 21 -9.44 1.90 -9.93
CA LEU A 21 -10.48 2.25 -8.96
C LEU A 21 -10.56 3.77 -8.78
N PHE A 22 -9.42 4.45 -8.67
CA PHE A 22 -9.39 5.90 -8.52
C PHE A 22 -10.08 6.62 -9.70
N ILE A 23 -9.85 6.15 -10.93
CA ILE A 23 -10.53 6.66 -12.13
C ILE A 23 -12.03 6.35 -12.06
N ASP A 24 -12.39 5.11 -11.70
CA ASP A 24 -13.77 4.66 -11.61
C ASP A 24 -14.61 5.46 -10.60
N LEU A 25 -14.01 5.96 -9.52
CA LEU A 25 -14.69 6.80 -8.52
C LEU A 25 -15.29 8.09 -9.11
N PHE A 26 -14.79 8.58 -10.25
CA PHE A 26 -15.32 9.76 -10.93
C PHE A 26 -16.55 9.45 -11.81
N PHE A 27 -16.83 8.17 -12.08
CA PHE A 27 -18.00 7.79 -12.86
C PHE A 27 -19.28 7.85 -12.04
N ARG A 28 -20.43 7.75 -12.72
CA ARG A 28 -21.77 7.82 -12.11
C ARG A 28 -22.03 6.55 -11.32
N TRP A 29 -21.67 6.49 -10.04
CA TRP A 29 -21.89 5.33 -9.18
C TRP A 29 -23.35 5.15 -8.77
N GLN A 30 -24.11 6.25 -8.66
CA GLN A 30 -25.54 6.18 -8.39
C GLN A 30 -26.32 7.04 -9.37
N GLU A 31 -27.57 6.66 -9.58
CA GLU A 31 -28.52 7.39 -10.38
C GLU A 31 -29.73 7.76 -9.52
N ILE A 32 -29.86 9.03 -9.19
CA ILE A 32 -30.96 9.50 -8.32
C ILE A 32 -32.07 10.01 -9.22
N GLU A 33 -33.23 9.37 -9.09
CA GLU A 33 -34.47 9.78 -9.74
C GLU A 33 -35.20 10.79 -8.85
N PHE A 34 -35.62 11.91 -9.43
CA PHE A 34 -36.45 12.90 -8.78
C PHE A 34 -37.73 13.11 -9.59
N ASP A 35 -38.87 12.95 -8.91
CA ASP A 35 -40.17 13.25 -9.46
C ASP A 35 -40.44 14.78 -9.38
N LEU A 36 -40.57 15.44 -10.53
CA LEU A 36 -40.93 16.86 -10.62
C LEU A 36 -42.45 17.06 -10.81
N GLY A 37 -43.26 16.05 -10.51
CA GLY A 37 -44.70 16.07 -10.62
C GLY A 37 -45.15 16.19 -12.08
N PRO A 38 -46.00 17.17 -12.45
CA PRO A 38 -46.50 17.30 -13.83
C PRO A 38 -45.42 17.51 -14.90
N LEU A 39 -44.18 17.82 -14.52
CA LEU A 39 -43.05 18.04 -15.41
C LEU A 39 -42.26 16.75 -15.73
N GLY A 40 -42.64 15.61 -15.16
CA GLY A 40 -42.04 14.30 -15.39
C GLY A 40 -40.90 13.95 -14.43
N GLU A 41 -40.34 12.76 -14.62
CA GLU A 41 -39.21 12.25 -13.84
C GLU A 41 -37.88 12.69 -14.47
N GLN A 42 -36.95 13.15 -13.62
CA GLN A 42 -35.59 13.49 -14.04
C GLN A 42 -34.61 12.63 -13.26
N SER A 43 -33.58 12.15 -13.95
CA SER A 43 -32.51 11.37 -13.34
C SER A 43 -31.21 12.18 -13.35
N THR A 44 -30.49 12.19 -12.22
CA THR A 44 -29.12 12.73 -12.15
C THR A 44 -28.11 11.66 -11.74
N GLY A 45 -26.96 11.68 -12.39
CA GLY A 45 -25.82 10.86 -12.00
C GLY A 45 -25.03 11.49 -10.87
N VAL A 46 -24.77 10.73 -9.82
CA VAL A 46 -23.84 11.13 -8.76
C VAL A 46 -22.62 10.24 -8.77
N SER A 47 -21.45 10.86 -8.57
CA SER A 47 -20.18 10.14 -8.51
C SER A 47 -20.00 9.47 -7.14
N ALA A 48 -18.99 8.60 -7.01
CA ALA A 48 -18.69 7.99 -5.73
C ALA A 48 -18.43 9.05 -4.64
N TRP A 49 -17.77 10.15 -5.00
CA TRP A 49 -17.33 11.24 -4.11
C TRP A 49 -18.46 12.03 -3.46
N ASN A 50 -19.71 11.87 -3.90
CA ASN A 50 -20.82 12.68 -3.41
C ASN A 50 -21.21 12.37 -1.96
N ASN A 51 -20.82 11.21 -1.42
CA ASN A 51 -21.18 10.77 -0.07
C ASN A 51 -19.93 10.51 0.77
N PHE A 52 -20.07 10.57 2.10
CA PHE A 52 -18.97 10.37 3.06
C PHE A 52 -18.18 9.08 2.81
N LEU A 53 -18.86 7.94 2.61
CA LEU A 53 -18.19 6.66 2.35
C LEU A 53 -17.35 6.67 1.07
N GLY A 54 -17.80 7.39 0.03
CA GLY A 54 -17.03 7.49 -1.20
C GLY A 54 -15.83 8.42 -1.09
N ILE A 55 -15.92 9.48 -0.28
CA ILE A 55 -14.75 10.28 0.09
C ILE A 55 -13.73 9.42 0.86
N VAL A 56 -14.19 8.62 1.83
CA VAL A 56 -13.32 7.70 2.57
C VAL A 56 -12.67 6.67 1.64
N LEU A 57 -13.44 6.05 0.75
CA LEU A 57 -12.94 5.11 -0.24
C LEU A 57 -11.88 5.74 -1.15
N GLY A 58 -12.14 6.96 -1.63
CA GLY A 58 -11.22 7.73 -2.45
C GLY A 58 -9.93 8.08 -1.72
N LEU A 59 -10.02 8.53 -0.47
CA LEU A 59 -8.84 8.83 0.35
C LEU A 59 -8.01 7.58 0.65
N LEU A 60 -8.64 6.45 0.96
CA LEU A 60 -7.94 5.17 1.14
C LEU A 60 -7.22 4.74 -0.14
N THR A 61 -7.88 4.91 -1.29
CA THR A 61 -7.29 4.58 -2.60
C THR A 61 -6.09 5.49 -2.91
N ILE A 62 -6.20 6.80 -2.66
CA ILE A 62 -5.08 7.74 -2.80
C ILE A 62 -3.94 7.37 -1.86
N ALA A 63 -4.22 7.07 -0.59
CA ALA A 63 -3.22 6.67 0.39
C ALA A 63 -2.48 5.40 -0.04
N LEU A 64 -3.20 4.43 -0.60
CA LEU A 64 -2.60 3.22 -1.16
C LEU A 64 -1.67 3.53 -2.33
N ILE A 65 -2.10 4.35 -3.29
CA ILE A 65 -1.27 4.74 -4.44
C ILE A 65 -0.01 5.46 -3.95
N ALA A 66 -0.16 6.44 -3.06
CA ALA A 66 0.95 7.21 -2.50
C ALA A 66 1.96 6.31 -1.79
N TRP A 67 1.49 5.35 -0.99
CA TRP A 67 2.35 4.37 -0.32
C TRP A 67 3.11 3.49 -1.32
N ILE A 68 2.45 2.97 -2.37
CA ILE A 68 3.15 2.16 -3.38
C ILE A 68 4.18 3.00 -4.16
N VAL A 69 3.86 4.24 -4.49
CA VAL A 69 4.78 5.16 -5.19
C VAL A 69 6.00 5.48 -4.32
N LEU A 70 5.83 5.58 -3.01
CA LEU A 70 6.92 5.79 -2.06
C LEU A 70 7.87 4.59 -2.02
N GLN A 71 7.33 3.36 -2.04
CA GLN A 71 8.11 2.13 -2.16
C GLN A 71 8.85 2.05 -3.50
N LEU A 72 8.24 2.52 -4.59
CA LEU A 72 8.89 2.63 -5.91
C LEU A 72 10.09 3.59 -5.90
N ALA A 73 10.02 4.64 -5.09
CA ALA A 73 11.09 5.60 -4.92
C ALA A 73 12.20 5.09 -3.97
N ALA A 74 12.09 3.86 -3.46
CA ALA A 74 13.00 3.28 -2.47
C ALA A 74 13.18 4.18 -1.23
N VAL A 75 12.11 4.87 -0.83
CA VAL A 75 12.12 5.68 0.38
C VAL A 75 11.83 4.74 1.55
N ASP A 76 12.89 4.34 2.25
CA ASP A 76 12.77 3.59 3.49
C ASP A 76 12.18 4.48 4.59
N ILE A 77 10.86 4.37 4.79
CA ILE A 77 10.22 4.91 5.98
C ILE A 77 10.27 3.81 7.04
N PRO A 78 10.98 4.02 8.18
CA PRO A 78 10.98 3.07 9.29
C PRO A 78 9.62 3.15 9.99
N LEU A 79 8.62 2.51 9.40
CA LEU A 79 7.32 2.33 10.01
C LEU A 79 7.41 1.17 11.00
N PRO A 80 6.78 1.26 12.18
CA PRO A 80 6.73 0.17 13.16
C PRO A 80 5.85 -1.01 12.71
N VAL A 81 5.45 -1.07 11.43
CA VAL A 81 4.58 -2.07 10.83
C VAL A 81 5.17 -2.53 9.51
N SER A 82 5.05 -3.83 9.19
CA SER A 82 5.55 -4.36 7.93
C SER A 82 4.76 -3.83 6.74
N GLY A 83 5.40 -3.79 5.56
CA GLY A 83 4.71 -3.46 4.32
C GLY A 83 3.57 -4.44 4.00
N ALA A 84 3.68 -5.70 4.41
CA ALA A 84 2.61 -6.69 4.26
C ALA A 84 1.40 -6.34 5.13
N MET A 85 1.61 -5.89 6.36
CA MET A 85 0.53 -5.44 7.25
C MET A 85 -0.15 -4.17 6.69
N VAL A 86 0.62 -3.21 6.15
CA VAL A 86 0.07 -2.02 5.49
C VAL A 86 -0.77 -2.40 4.27
N ALA A 87 -0.26 -3.29 3.41
CA ALA A 87 -1.00 -3.79 2.25
C ALA A 87 -2.29 -4.50 2.67
N ALA A 88 -2.23 -5.37 3.68
CA ALA A 88 -3.38 -6.09 4.22
C ALA A 88 -4.48 -5.12 4.71
N VAL A 89 -4.09 -4.14 5.52
CA VAL A 89 -5.01 -3.15 6.09
C VAL A 89 -5.61 -2.28 4.99
N LEU A 90 -4.80 -1.69 4.11
CA LEU A 90 -5.30 -0.81 3.05
C LEU A 90 -6.17 -1.58 2.05
N GLY A 91 -5.70 -2.73 1.55
CA GLY A 91 -6.47 -3.54 0.60
C GLY A 91 -7.77 -4.06 1.19
N GLY A 92 -7.74 -4.53 2.44
CA GLY A 92 -8.93 -4.98 3.17
C GLY A 92 -9.93 -3.86 3.44
N LEU A 93 -9.46 -2.69 3.90
CA LEU A 93 -10.32 -1.53 4.15
C LEU A 93 -10.95 -1.00 2.86
N ILE A 94 -10.20 -0.92 1.76
CA ILE A 94 -10.72 -0.48 0.45
C ILE A 94 -11.84 -1.41 0.00
N LEU A 95 -11.63 -2.73 0.05
CA LEU A 95 -12.66 -3.71 -0.30
C LEU A 95 -13.89 -3.60 0.62
N LEU A 96 -13.67 -3.52 1.93
CA LEU A 96 -14.75 -3.42 2.91
C LEU A 96 -15.59 -2.17 2.67
N VAL A 97 -14.96 -1.00 2.51
CA VAL A 97 -15.68 0.26 2.29
C VAL A 97 -16.40 0.25 0.94
N ALA A 98 -15.80 -0.31 -0.11
CA ALA A 98 -16.46 -0.44 -1.41
C ALA A 98 -17.73 -1.30 -1.34
N ILE A 99 -17.67 -2.45 -0.64
CA ILE A 99 -18.84 -3.32 -0.44
C ILE A 99 -19.91 -2.61 0.39
N ILE A 100 -19.53 -2.02 1.53
CA ILE A 100 -20.48 -1.31 2.40
C ILE A 100 -21.15 -0.18 1.63
N LYS A 101 -20.39 0.61 0.86
CA LYS A 101 -20.93 1.68 0.02
C LYS A 101 -21.95 1.13 -0.99
N ASN A 102 -21.58 0.10 -1.74
CA ASN A 102 -22.46 -0.48 -2.75
C ASN A 102 -23.75 -1.08 -2.15
N LEU A 103 -23.71 -1.57 -0.91
CA LEU A 103 -24.89 -2.08 -0.22
C LEU A 103 -25.73 -0.99 0.45
N ALA A 104 -25.12 0.13 0.84
CA ALA A 104 -25.82 1.27 1.42
C ALA A 104 -26.49 2.17 0.36
N ASP A 105 -26.08 2.03 -0.90
CA ASP A 105 -26.54 2.83 -2.03
C ASP A 105 -27.64 2.09 -2.83
N ASP A 106 -28.91 2.51 -2.65
CA ASP A 106 -30.09 1.84 -3.24
C ASP A 106 -30.19 1.93 -4.78
N TYR A 107 -29.52 2.92 -5.40
CA TYR A 107 -29.56 3.19 -6.84
C TYR A 107 -28.20 3.02 -7.50
N SER A 108 -27.53 1.92 -7.19
CA SER A 108 -26.21 1.55 -7.71
C SER A 108 -26.24 1.31 -9.23
N THR A 109 -25.34 1.95 -9.98
CA THR A 109 -25.18 1.73 -11.42
C THR A 109 -24.14 0.64 -11.71
N ILE A 110 -23.95 0.29 -13.00
CA ILE A 110 -22.89 -0.63 -13.41
C ILE A 110 -21.48 -0.24 -12.91
N TRP A 111 -21.22 1.07 -12.77
CA TRP A 111 -19.92 1.57 -12.33
C TRP A 111 -19.62 1.23 -10.87
N SER A 112 -20.61 1.20 -9.98
CA SER A 112 -20.36 0.81 -8.60
C SER A 112 -19.91 -0.66 -8.49
N TYR A 113 -20.52 -1.55 -9.29
CA TYR A 113 -20.12 -2.96 -9.35
C TYR A 113 -18.71 -3.13 -9.92
N VAL A 114 -18.35 -2.35 -10.95
CA VAL A 114 -16.97 -2.29 -11.47
C VAL A 114 -16.01 -1.84 -10.37
N GLY A 115 -16.34 -0.79 -9.62
CA GLY A 115 -15.59 -0.33 -8.47
C GLY A 115 -15.39 -1.41 -7.39
N VAL A 116 -16.43 -2.19 -7.06
CA VAL A 116 -16.30 -3.32 -6.10
C VAL A 116 -15.37 -4.41 -6.64
N VAL A 117 -15.46 -4.76 -7.93
CA VAL A 117 -14.55 -5.73 -8.55
C VAL A 117 -13.11 -5.23 -8.53
N LEU A 118 -12.88 -3.94 -8.83
CA LEU A 118 -11.55 -3.33 -8.74
C LEU A 118 -11.01 -3.34 -7.30
N ALA A 119 -11.86 -3.07 -6.31
CA ALA A 119 -11.49 -3.18 -4.90
C ALA A 119 -11.12 -4.63 -4.53
N ALA A 120 -11.80 -5.64 -5.09
CA ALA A 120 -11.45 -7.05 -4.91
C ALA A 120 -10.10 -7.39 -5.55
N VAL A 121 -9.79 -6.83 -6.73
CA VAL A 121 -8.47 -6.96 -7.36
C VAL A 121 -7.36 -6.38 -6.48
N ILE A 122 -7.60 -5.22 -5.86
CA ILE A 122 -6.65 -4.61 -4.90
C ILE A 122 -6.44 -5.53 -3.70
N ALA A 123 -7.52 -6.05 -3.11
CA ALA A 123 -7.44 -6.99 -1.98
C ALA A 123 -6.70 -8.28 -2.36
N PHE A 124 -6.89 -8.79 -3.58
CA PHE A 124 -6.14 -9.93 -4.09
C PHE A 124 -4.65 -9.61 -4.27
N GLY A 125 -4.32 -8.42 -4.76
CA GLY A 125 -2.94 -7.95 -4.81
C GLY A 125 -2.31 -7.87 -3.41
N ALA A 126 -3.06 -7.37 -2.42
CA ALA A 126 -2.64 -7.33 -1.01
C ALA A 126 -2.39 -8.72 -0.45
N TRP A 127 -3.27 -9.68 -0.74
CA TRP A 127 -3.09 -11.09 -0.38
C TRP A 127 -1.77 -11.65 -0.89
N GLN A 128 -1.41 -11.36 -2.14
CA GLN A 128 -0.14 -11.82 -2.70
C GLN A 128 1.08 -11.17 -2.04
N VAL A 129 0.98 -9.92 -1.59
CA VAL A 129 2.05 -9.28 -0.80
C VAL A 129 2.22 -9.97 0.56
N ILE A 130 1.12 -10.40 1.20
CA ILE A 130 1.15 -11.16 2.46
C ILE A 130 1.81 -12.52 2.27
N GLU A 131 1.43 -13.27 1.23
CA GLU A 131 2.03 -14.57 0.91
C GLU A 131 3.54 -14.46 0.65
N ALA A 132 3.96 -13.43 -0.09
CA ALA A 132 5.38 -13.16 -0.33
C ALA A 132 6.17 -12.84 0.96
N ALA A 133 5.50 -12.36 2.01
CA ALA A 133 6.11 -12.04 3.31
C ALA A 133 6.06 -13.19 4.33
N GLY A 134 5.72 -14.42 3.90
CA GLY A 134 5.62 -15.60 4.77
C GLY A 134 4.19 -15.95 5.21
N GLY A 135 3.18 -15.37 4.56
CA GLY A 135 1.77 -15.71 4.71
C GLY A 135 1.14 -15.17 6.01
N MET A 136 -0.05 -15.69 6.34
CA MET A 136 -0.84 -15.22 7.49
C MET A 136 -0.16 -15.38 8.86
N ASN A 137 0.88 -16.22 8.95
CA ASN A 137 1.63 -16.42 10.19
C ASN A 137 2.41 -15.16 10.59
N THR A 138 3.02 -14.48 9.60
CA THR A 138 3.71 -13.19 9.79
C THR A 138 2.74 -12.12 10.31
N LEU A 139 1.55 -12.00 9.71
CA LEU A 139 0.55 -11.04 10.18
C LEU A 139 0.07 -11.34 11.60
N ARG A 140 -0.10 -12.63 11.93
CA ARG A 140 -0.50 -13.05 13.28
C ARG A 140 0.59 -12.74 14.31
N SER A 141 1.87 -12.86 13.97
CA SER A 141 2.97 -12.49 14.87
C SER A 141 3.13 -10.97 15.03
N GLU A 142 2.75 -10.20 14.01
CA GLU A 142 2.81 -8.73 14.06
C GLU A 142 1.60 -8.09 14.72
N MET A 143 0.47 -8.80 14.81
CA MET A 143 -0.69 -8.33 15.58
C MET A 143 -0.29 -8.17 17.05
N PRO A 144 -0.27 -6.94 17.58
CA PRO A 144 0.05 -6.73 18.97
C PRO A 144 -1.07 -7.36 19.79
N ASN A 145 -0.71 -8.34 20.63
CA ASN A 145 -1.61 -9.03 21.54
C ASN A 145 -2.09 -8.05 22.63
N ARG A 146 -2.94 -7.06 22.28
CA ARG A 146 -3.45 -6.01 23.17
C ARG A 146 -4.54 -6.50 24.15
N THR A 147 -4.77 -7.80 24.24
CA THR A 147 -5.76 -8.38 25.16
C THR A 147 -5.20 -8.67 26.55
N SER A 148 -3.91 -8.36 26.82
CA SER A 148 -3.26 -8.68 28.11
C SER A 148 -2.72 -7.46 28.87
N SER A 149 -3.43 -6.33 28.85
CA SER A 149 -3.12 -5.20 29.75
C SER A 149 -4.39 -4.63 30.35
N SER A 150 -5.14 -5.50 31.03
CA SER A 150 -6.18 -5.10 31.98
C SER A 150 -6.13 -6.05 33.19
N ALA A 151 -4.94 -6.25 33.75
CA ALA A 151 -4.79 -6.72 35.12
C ALA A 151 -4.43 -5.50 35.95
N MET A 152 -5.43 -5.03 36.69
CA MET A 152 -5.34 -4.16 37.86
C MET A 152 -3.93 -4.10 38.47
N ASP A 153 -3.21 -3.02 38.18
CA ASP A 153 -2.18 -2.52 39.09
C ASP A 153 -2.94 -1.74 40.17
N ALA A 154 -3.40 -2.49 41.18
CA ALA A 154 -3.99 -1.93 42.38
C ALA A 154 -2.91 -1.13 43.12
N SER A 155 -3.24 0.13 43.40
CA SER A 155 -2.39 1.17 43.97
C SER A 155 -1.52 0.74 45.16
N PRO A 156 -0.26 1.20 45.26
CA PRO A 156 0.44 1.25 46.55
C PRO A 156 -0.05 2.46 47.39
N PRO A 157 -0.17 2.34 48.73
CA PRO A 157 -0.59 3.43 49.60
C PRO A 157 0.52 4.48 49.75
N MET A 158 0.12 5.75 49.74
CA MET A 158 0.98 6.89 50.05
C MET A 158 1.38 6.88 51.53
N THR A 159 2.66 7.03 51.86
CA THR A 159 3.13 7.40 53.21
C THR A 159 4.49 8.10 53.13
N SER A 160 4.49 9.37 53.57
CA SER A 160 5.56 10.14 54.26
C SER A 160 6.84 10.61 53.52
N ALA A 161 6.83 11.92 53.21
CA ALA A 161 7.75 13.03 53.60
C ALA A 161 9.31 12.88 53.67
N PRO A 162 10.08 13.98 53.45
CA PRO A 162 11.52 14.05 53.07
C PRO A 162 12.46 14.54 54.23
N PRO A 163 13.75 14.96 54.05
CA PRO A 163 14.92 14.65 53.15
C PRO A 163 16.17 14.17 53.99
N PRO A 164 17.46 14.09 53.53
CA PRO A 164 18.33 15.24 53.15
C PRO A 164 19.34 15.02 51.98
N VAL A 165 19.96 16.14 51.61
CA VAL A 165 21.03 16.41 50.64
C VAL A 165 22.33 15.62 50.91
N VAL A 166 22.98 15.12 49.85
CA VAL A 166 24.45 15.02 49.80
C VAL A 166 24.94 15.48 48.42
N GLU A 167 25.85 16.44 48.49
CA GLU A 167 26.63 17.11 47.46
C GLU A 167 28.00 16.43 47.43
N THR A 168 28.49 15.91 46.29
CA THR A 168 29.89 15.45 46.08
C THR A 168 30.10 15.32 44.54
N GLU A 169 30.70 16.33 43.89
CA GLU A 169 32.12 16.35 43.44
C GLU A 169 32.27 15.70 42.04
N ALA A 170 32.45 16.47 40.97
CA ALA A 170 33.75 16.75 40.31
C ALA A 170 34.60 15.48 40.11
N ALA A 171 35.14 15.11 38.96
CA ALA A 171 35.57 15.84 37.78
C ALA A 171 35.93 14.79 36.66
N PRO A 172 36.38 15.23 35.48
CA PRO A 172 36.42 14.48 34.21
C PRO A 172 37.66 13.58 34.03
N HIS A 173 37.49 12.49 33.28
CA HIS A 173 38.62 11.78 32.67
C HIS A 173 38.62 11.95 31.15
N GLU A 174 39.46 12.91 30.76
CA GLU A 174 40.10 13.08 29.46
C GLU A 174 41.14 11.97 29.27
N HIS A 175 41.05 11.20 28.17
CA HIS A 175 42.20 10.66 27.44
C HIS A 175 41.74 10.06 26.10
N ALA A 176 41.97 10.83 25.03
CA ALA A 176 42.33 10.29 23.72
C ALA A 176 43.85 9.92 23.78
N PRO A 177 44.41 9.04 22.92
CA PRO A 177 44.49 9.33 21.48
C PRO A 177 44.42 8.12 20.52
N MET A 178 43.97 8.46 19.31
CA MET A 178 44.38 7.99 17.97
C MET A 178 45.22 6.71 17.84
N THR A 179 44.71 5.77 17.02
CA THR A 179 45.49 5.19 15.92
C THR A 179 44.56 4.55 14.90
N ASP A 180 44.33 5.28 13.82
CA ASP A 180 43.97 4.78 12.48
C ASP A 180 45.02 5.48 11.59
N PRO A 181 45.83 4.75 10.80
CA PRO A 181 45.35 4.28 9.49
C PRO A 181 45.96 2.94 9.04
N GLU A 182 45.22 2.12 8.30
CA GLU A 182 45.78 1.57 7.04
C GLU A 182 44.67 1.02 6.12
N PRO A 183 44.42 1.64 4.95
CA PRO A 183 43.59 1.09 3.90
C PRO A 183 44.46 0.21 2.99
N GLU A 184 44.37 -1.11 3.11
CA GLU A 184 44.92 -1.99 2.07
C GLU A 184 44.04 -1.93 0.83
N ALA A 185 44.69 -1.44 -0.22
CA ALA A 185 44.17 -1.25 -1.55
C ALA A 185 44.21 -2.55 -2.37
N LEU A 186 43.23 -2.68 -3.26
CA LEU A 186 43.37 -3.17 -4.64
C LEU A 186 43.90 -4.60 -4.85
N SER A 187 42.97 -5.49 -5.19
CA SER A 187 43.24 -6.64 -6.08
C SER A 187 42.00 -6.97 -6.91
N GLU A 188 41.67 -6.10 -7.87
CA GLU A 188 41.14 -6.52 -9.18
C GLU A 188 42.29 -6.25 -10.17
N PRO A 189 42.68 -7.23 -10.99
CA PRO A 189 41.90 -7.48 -12.21
C PRO A 189 41.86 -8.96 -12.63
N ASP A 190 40.75 -9.44 -13.19
CA ASP A 190 40.89 -10.38 -14.29
C ASP A 190 39.91 -10.08 -15.42
N LEU A 191 40.53 -9.72 -16.53
CA LEU A 191 39.95 -9.42 -17.82
C LEU A 191 39.67 -10.75 -18.51
N ALA A 192 38.41 -11.02 -18.85
CA ALA A 192 38.10 -11.90 -19.96
C ALA A 192 37.07 -11.21 -20.87
N PRO A 193 37.53 -10.60 -21.97
CA PRO A 193 36.66 -10.18 -23.07
C PRO A 193 36.36 -11.40 -23.94
N GLY A 194 35.08 -11.76 -24.03
CA GLY A 194 34.57 -12.83 -24.89
C GLY A 194 33.28 -12.41 -25.59
N GLU A 195 33.41 -11.54 -26.58
CA GLU A 195 32.55 -11.51 -27.77
C GLU A 195 33.45 -11.94 -28.96
N PRO A 196 32.97 -12.43 -30.11
CA PRO A 196 31.63 -12.23 -30.71
C PRO A 196 31.08 -13.48 -31.45
N GLU A 197 30.07 -13.24 -32.31
CA GLU A 197 29.49 -14.12 -33.35
C GLU A 197 28.49 -15.18 -32.87
N THR A 198 27.25 -15.20 -33.34
CA THR A 198 26.86 -15.53 -34.73
C THR A 198 25.38 -15.11 -34.87
N ALA A 199 24.99 -14.26 -35.82
CA ALA A 199 24.40 -14.62 -37.14
C ALA A 199 23.27 -15.66 -37.02
N ALA A 200 22.13 -15.62 -37.70
CA ALA A 200 21.50 -14.79 -38.69
C ALA A 200 20.04 -15.33 -38.77
N ASP A 201 19.20 -14.70 -39.58
CA ASP A 201 18.09 -15.35 -40.29
C ASP A 201 17.03 -16.11 -39.46
N ASP A 202 15.85 -15.49 -39.31
CA ASP A 202 14.73 -16.07 -40.05
C ASP A 202 13.69 -15.00 -40.40
N GLU A 203 13.80 -14.57 -41.64
CA GLU A 203 12.81 -13.92 -42.45
C GLU A 203 11.66 -14.93 -42.69
N HIS A 204 10.52 -14.73 -42.02
CA HIS A 204 9.26 -15.34 -42.47
C HIS A 204 8.25 -14.25 -42.83
N ASP A 205 8.45 -13.80 -44.06
CA ASP A 205 7.41 -13.48 -45.02
C ASP A 205 6.19 -14.40 -44.87
N HIS A 206 5.00 -13.82 -44.65
CA HIS A 206 3.92 -14.03 -45.60
C HIS A 206 2.81 -12.95 -45.48
N PRO A 207 2.35 -12.37 -46.60
CA PRO A 207 1.30 -11.37 -46.65
C PRO A 207 -0.06 -11.98 -47.05
N HIS A 208 -1.09 -11.11 -47.11
CA HIS A 208 -2.41 -11.31 -47.74
C HIS A 208 -3.41 -12.16 -46.91
N GLU A 209 -4.70 -11.84 -46.77
CA GLU A 209 -5.63 -11.16 -47.68
C GLU A 209 -6.96 -10.77 -46.94
N PRO A 210 -8.10 -10.39 -47.57
CA PRO A 210 -8.85 -9.18 -47.24
C PRO A 210 -10.29 -9.40 -46.72
N ARG A 211 -10.95 -8.27 -46.44
CA ARG A 211 -12.41 -8.00 -46.45
C ARG A 211 -13.34 -9.15 -46.87
N ASN A 212 -14.39 -9.36 -46.08
CA ASN A 212 -15.71 -9.65 -46.63
C ASN A 212 -16.82 -8.95 -45.84
N THR A 213 -17.57 -8.15 -46.61
CA THR A 213 -19.00 -7.77 -46.54
C THR A 213 -19.67 -7.58 -45.19
#